data_AF-A0A0U2LRS0-F1
#
_entry.id   AF-A0A0U2LRS0-F1
#
_cell.length_a   1.000
_cell.length_b   1.000
_cell.length_c   1.000
_cell.angle_alpha   90.00
_cell.angle_beta   90.00
_cell.angle_gamma   90.00
#
_symmetry.space_group_name_H-M   'P 1'
#
loop_
_entity.id
_entity.type
_entity.pdbx_description
1 polymer ?
#
loop_
_entity_poly.entity_id
_entity_poly.type
_entity_poly.pdbx_seq_one_letter_code
_entity_poly.pdbx_strand_id
1 'polypeptide(L)' 'MAQLFSKGKLAQGQEFVHESYIGSQFIGCVEQLTEVAGRAAILPSICSWSRVTGSSSITVDDDPYAFGFQVI' A
#
# COMPACT_ATOMS: atom_id res chain seq x y z
N MET A 1 7.94 2.07 -6.70
CA MET A 1 7.72 2.55 -8.08
C MET A 1 8.42 3.87 -8.38
N ALA A 2 8.15 4.98 -7.67
CA ALA A 2 8.77 6.29 -7.98
C ALA A 2 10.31 6.24 -8.07
N GLN A 3 10.96 5.58 -7.11
CA GLN A 3 12.42 5.39 -7.10
C GLN A 3 12.94 4.45 -8.21
N LEU A 4 12.12 3.50 -8.69
CA LEU A 4 12.48 2.65 -9.82
C LEU A 4 12.35 3.42 -11.13
N PHE A 5 11.27 4.21 -11.28
CA PHE A 5 11.05 5.10 -12.40
C PHE A 5 12.19 6.14 -12.51
N SER A 6 12.56 6.79 -11.41
CA SER A 6 13.67 7.76 -11.40
C SER A 6 15.03 7.14 -11.74
N LYS A 7 15.17 5.81 -11.58
CA LYS A 7 16.37 5.05 -11.94
C LYS A 7 16.30 4.42 -13.34
N GLY A 8 15.24 4.70 -14.11
CA GLY A 8 15.02 4.12 -15.44
C GLY A 8 14.75 2.61 -15.42
N LYS A 9 14.39 2.04 -14.26
CA LYS A 9 14.13 0.60 -14.10
C LYS A 9 12.65 0.22 -14.24
N LEU A 10 11.79 1.21 -14.39
CA LEU A 10 10.35 1.05 -14.57
C LEU A 10 9.88 2.17 -15.49
N ALA A 11 9.21 1.83 -16.58
CA ALA A 11 8.66 2.79 -17.54
C ALA A 11 7.22 3.20 -17.17
N GLN A 12 6.75 4.31 -17.74
CA GLN A 12 5.33 4.66 -17.71
C GLN A 12 4.52 3.59 -18.47
N GLY A 13 3.38 3.17 -17.92
CA GLY A 13 2.55 2.09 -18.49
C GLY A 13 3.08 0.68 -18.25
N GLN A 14 4.25 0.51 -17.62
CA GLN A 14 4.80 -0.81 -17.30
C GLN A 14 4.24 -1.33 -15.98
N GLU A 15 3.72 -2.55 -16.00
CA GLU A 15 3.30 -3.25 -14.79
C GLU A 15 4.49 -3.60 -13.88
N PHE A 16 4.28 -3.44 -12.59
CA PHE A 16 5.21 -3.75 -11.52
C PHE A 16 4.52 -4.63 -10.48
N VAL A 17 4.97 -5.88 -10.34
CA VAL A 17 4.47 -6.80 -9.32
C VAL A 17 5.32 -6.68 -8.06
N HIS A 18 4.68 -6.36 -6.94
CA HIS A 18 5.28 -6.40 -5.61
C HIS A 18 4.74 -7.59 -4.83
N GLU A 19 5.63 -8.49 -4.42
CA GLU A 19 5.31 -9.63 -3.58
C GLU A 19 5.68 -9.35 -2.12
N SER A 20 4.74 -9.61 -1.22
CA SER A 20 4.95 -9.49 0.23
C SER A 20 5.65 -10.73 0.79
N TYR A 21 6.07 -10.65 2.06
CA TYR A 21 6.70 -11.78 2.74
C TYR A 21 5.84 -13.05 2.79
N ILE A 22 4.52 -12.91 2.79
CA ILE A 22 3.57 -14.04 2.82
C ILE A 22 3.09 -14.47 1.43
N GLY A 23 3.72 -13.97 0.36
CA GLY A 23 3.39 -14.32 -1.03
C GLY A 23 2.18 -13.60 -1.62
N SER A 24 1.58 -12.63 -0.90
CA SER A 24 0.52 -11.81 -1.49
C SER A 24 1.10 -10.82 -2.51
N GLN A 25 0.35 -10.55 -3.58
CA GLN A 25 0.83 -9.71 -4.68
C GLN A 25 0.00 -8.44 -4.84
N PHE A 26 0.70 -7.34 -5.12
CA PHE A 26 0.14 -6.07 -5.55
C PHE A 26 0.69 -5.74 -6.94
N ILE A 27 -0.18 -5.38 -7.86
CA ILE A 27 0.21 -4.96 -9.21
C ILE A 27 0.10 -3.44 -9.25
N GLY A 28 1.21 -2.75 -9.49
CA GLY A 28 1.24 -1.31 -9.67
C GLY A 28 1.65 -0.92 -11.08
N CYS A 29 1.28 0.28 -11.50
CA CYS A 29 1.71 0.88 -12.75
C CYS A 29 2.00 2.37 -12.55
N VAL A 30 2.95 2.91 -13.31
CA VAL A 30 3.13 4.37 -13.43
C VAL A 30 2.19 4.85 -14.52
N GLU A 31 1.02 5.37 -14.13
CA GLU A 31 -0.01 5.80 -15.07
C GLU A 31 0.39 7.09 -15.78
N GLN A 32 0.87 8.07 -15.01
CA GLN A 32 1.21 9.40 -15.50
C GLN A 32 2.41 9.99 -14.78
N LEU A 33 3.08 10.93 -15.46
CA LEU A 33 4.11 11.78 -14.87
C LEU A 33 3.49 13.09 -14.45
N THR A 34 3.90 13.60 -13.30
CA THR A 34 3.36 14.84 -12.74
C THR A 34 4.45 15.59 -11.97
N GLU A 35 4.11 16.73 -11.39
CA GLU A 35 5.00 17.50 -10.52
C GLU A 35 4.31 17.83 -9.20
N VAL A 36 5.07 17.77 -8.10
CA VAL A 36 4.62 18.20 -6.77
C VAL A 36 5.63 19.20 -6.24
N ALA A 37 5.19 20.44 -6.02
CA ALA A 37 6.06 21.55 -5.60
C ALA A 37 7.31 21.71 -6.47
N GLY A 38 7.15 21.63 -7.80
CA GLY A 38 8.24 21.75 -8.78
C GLY A 38 9.21 20.56 -8.82
N ARG A 39 8.85 19.42 -8.22
CA ARG A 39 9.64 18.18 -8.26
C ARG A 39 8.92 17.13 -9.09
N ALA A 40 9.66 16.49 -9.99
CA ALA A 40 9.15 15.37 -10.78
C ALA A 40 8.59 14.26 -9.88
N ALA A 41 7.40 13.80 -10.22
CA ALA A 41 6.63 12.80 -9.48
C ALA A 41 5.90 11.88 -10.46
N ILE A 42 5.36 10.78 -9.92
CA ILE A 42 4.51 9.85 -10.67
C ILE A 42 3.11 9.84 -10.09
N LEU A 43 2.12 9.56 -10.92
CA LEU A 43 0.78 9.14 -10.53
C LEU A 43 0.74 7.61 -10.63
N PRO A 44 0.86 6.87 -9.51
CA PRO A 44 0.81 5.42 -9.53
C PRO A 44 -0.64 4.89 -9.43
N SER A 45 -0.91 3.76 -10.07
CA SER A 45 -2.05 2.90 -9.74
C SER A 45 -1.57 1.70 -8.92
N ILE A 46 -2.46 1.14 -8.09
CA ILE A 46 -2.23 -0.08 -7.31
C ILE A 46 -3.50 -0.92 -7.39
N CYS A 47 -3.35 -2.16 -7.85
CA CYS A 47 -4.38 -3.17 -7.92
C CYS A 47 -4.07 -4.31 -6.95
N SER A 48 -5.10 -4.74 -6.22
CA SER A 48 -5.09 -5.92 -5.38
C SER A 48 -6.53 -6.37 -5.12
N TRP A 49 -6.70 -7.43 -4.35
CA TRP A 49 -7.99 -7.94 -3.93
C TRP A 49 -8.08 -8.01 -2.41
N SER A 50 -9.29 -7.85 -1.90
CA SER A 50 -9.64 -8.04 -0.50
C SER A 50 -10.82 -9.00 -0.37
N ARG A 51 -10.91 -9.72 0.75
CA ARG A 51 -12.04 -10.60 1.05
C ARG A 51 -12.68 -10.18 2.37
N VAL A 52 -14.00 -10.25 2.42
CA VAL A 52 -14.74 -10.16 3.69
C VAL A 52 -14.44 -11.42 4.50
N THR A 53 -13.91 -11.24 5.70
CA THR A 53 -13.56 -12.36 6.60
C THR A 53 -14.56 -12.51 7.75
N GLY A 54 -15.39 -11.49 8.00
CA GLY A 54 -16.41 -11.53 9.03
C GLY A 54 -17.01 -10.15 9.29
N SER A 55 -17.89 -10.09 10.28
CA SER A 55 -18.44 -8.85 10.84
C SER A 55 -18.29 -8.91 12.35
N SER A 56 -17.88 -7.80 12.96
CA SER A 56 -17.54 -7.74 14.39
C SER A 56 -18.27 -6.60 15.07
N SER A 57 -18.71 -6.84 16.30
CA SER A 57 -19.21 -5.82 17.23
C SER A 57 -18.31 -5.86 18.46
N ILE A 58 -17.64 -4.75 18.77
CA ILE A 58 -16.65 -4.66 19.86
C ILE A 58 -17.17 -3.65 20.87
N THR A 59 -17.27 -4.06 22.14
CA THR A 59 -17.68 -3.22 23.28
C THR A 59 -16.58 -3.26 24.34
N VAL A 60 -16.29 -2.11 24.93
CA VAL A 60 -15.27 -1.95 25.98
C VAL A 60 -15.92 -1.22 27.17
N ASP A 61 -15.76 -1.78 28.36
CA ASP A 61 -16.23 -1.20 29.64
C ASP A 61 -15.03 -0.62 30.43
N ASP A 62 -15.16 -0.47 31.75
CA ASP A 62 -14.09 0.00 32.65
C ASP A 62 -12.97 -1.05 32.86
N ASP A 63 -12.63 -1.82 31.81
CA ASP A 63 -11.56 -2.81 31.79
C ASP A 63 -10.17 -2.12 31.94
N PRO A 64 -9.29 -2.60 32.85
CA PRO A 64 -7.91 -2.09 32.98
C PRO A 64 -7.08 -2.11 31.68
N TYR A 65 -7.47 -2.92 30.71
CA TYR A 65 -6.85 -3.08 29.39
C TYR A 65 -7.75 -2.56 28.25
N ALA A 66 -8.69 -1.66 28.54
CA ALA A 66 -9.59 -1.05 27.56
C ALA A 66 -8.88 -0.51 26.29
N PHE A 67 -7.62 -0.11 26.42
CA PHE A 67 -6.80 0.43 25.33
C PHE A 67 -5.79 -0.56 24.74
N GLY A 68 -5.84 -1.82 25.19
CA GLY A 68 -4.87 -2.86 24.86
C GLY A 68 -3.51 -2.63 25.53
N PHE A 69 -2.61 -3.59 25.33
CA PHE A 69 -1.21 -3.48 25.70
C PHE A 69 -0.37 -4.27 24.70
N GLN A 70 0.93 -3.98 24.65
CA GLN A 70 1.89 -4.70 23.81
C GLN A 70 3.03 -5.20 24.70
N VAL A 71 3.45 -6.44 24.49
CA VAL A 71 4.65 -7.00 25.10
C VAL A 71 5.80 -6.80 24.13
N ILE A 72 6.87 -6.17 24.60
CA ILE A 72 8.09 -5.84 23.83
C ILE A 72 9.15 -6.89 24.09
#